data_AF-A0AAP0N836-F1
#
_entry.id   AF-A0AAP0N836-F1
#
_cell.length_a   1.000
_cell.length_b   1.000
_cell.length_c   1.000
_cell.angle_alpha   90.00
_cell.angle_beta   90.00
_cell.angle_gamma   90.00
#
_symmetry.space_group_name_H-M   'P 1'
#
loop_
_entity.id
_entity.type
_entity.pdbx_description
1 polymer ?
#
loop_
_entity_poly.entity_id
_entity_poly.type
_entity_poly.pdbx_seq_one_letter_code
_entity_poly.pdbx_strand_id
1 'polypeptide(L)'
;MEDGINDEACELVNGVELSIGEGVDSIRAFLFTAEKNNNGTGILLLYDIFGFEDSSTRDFAYCVACNGYNVLVPDLFCGNPWSKDPPKTMFE
;
A
#
# COMPACT_ATOMS: atom_id res chain seq x y z
N MET A 1 -13.64 34.86 9.78
CA MET A 1 -12.88 34.45 8.59
C MET A 1 -12.84 32.94 8.65
N GLU A 2 -13.65 32.27 7.85
CA GLU A 2 -13.53 30.83 7.62
C GLU A 2 -12.23 30.64 6.84
N ASP A 3 -11.16 30.31 7.55
CA ASP A 3 -9.91 29.92 6.92
C ASP A 3 -10.16 28.52 6.38
N GLY A 4 -10.43 28.45 5.08
CA GLY A 4 -10.83 27.25 4.37
C GLY A 4 -9.71 26.21 4.42
N ILE A 5 -9.74 25.36 5.44
CA ILE A 5 -9.08 24.06 5.39
C ILE A 5 -9.85 23.30 4.31
N ASN A 6 -9.18 23.08 3.18
CA ASN A 6 -9.69 22.22 2.13
C ASN A 6 -9.58 20.76 2.62
N ASP A 7 -10.47 20.38 3.55
CA ASP A 7 -10.51 19.06 4.20
C ASP A 7 -10.79 17.90 3.22
N GLU A 8 -11.01 18.18 1.93
CA GLU A 8 -11.34 17.19 0.89
C GLU A 8 -10.26 16.97 -0.17
N ALA A 9 -9.18 17.77 -0.18
CA ALA A 9 -8.10 17.55 -1.14
C ALA A 9 -7.06 16.57 -0.58
N CYS A 10 -6.93 15.40 -1.20
CA CYS A 10 -5.76 14.55 -0.98
C CYS A 10 -4.49 15.36 -1.29
N GLU A 11 -3.63 15.52 -0.29
CA GLU A 11 -2.34 16.16 -0.47
C GLU A 11 -1.41 15.30 -1.34
N LEU A 12 -0.32 15.89 -1.84
CA LEU A 12 0.60 15.19 -2.73
C LEU A 12 1.19 13.95 -2.04
N VAL A 13 0.98 12.77 -2.65
CA VAL A 13 1.53 11.48 -2.22
C VAL A 13 2.45 10.93 -3.30
N ASN A 14 3.62 10.45 -2.89
CA ASN A 14 4.53 9.71 -3.73
C ASN A 14 4.36 8.20 -3.47
N GLY A 15 4.16 7.41 -4.52
CA GLY A 15 4.05 5.96 -4.45
C GLY A 15 5.20 5.29 -5.20
N VAL A 16 5.96 4.44 -4.51
CA VAL A 16 7.08 3.70 -5.10
C VAL A 16 6.99 2.21 -4.78
N GLU A 17 7.28 1.36 -5.76
CA GLU A 17 7.51 -0.06 -5.53
C GLU A 17 8.97 -0.28 -5.13
N LEU A 18 9.19 -1.05 -4.08
CA LEU A 18 10.52 -1.36 -3.58
C LEU A 18 10.63 -2.84 -3.22
N SER A 19 11.86 -3.30 -3.03
CA SER A 19 12.16 -4.63 -2.50
C SER A 19 12.84 -4.51 -1.15
N ILE A 20 12.37 -5.28 -0.16
CA ILE A 20 12.88 -5.32 1.20
C ILE A 20 13.69 -6.60 1.38
N GLY A 21 14.95 -6.46 1.82
CA GLY A 21 15.88 -7.58 1.97
C GLY A 21 16.73 -7.81 0.73
N GLU A 22 17.50 -8.89 0.74
CA GLU A 22 18.45 -9.24 -0.32
C GLU A 22 18.27 -10.70 -0.76
N GLY A 23 18.50 -10.97 -2.05
CA GLY A 23 18.48 -12.33 -2.58
C GLY A 23 17.08 -12.90 -2.79
N VAL A 24 16.95 -14.23 -2.64
CA VAL A 24 15.72 -14.98 -2.94
C VAL A 24 14.59 -14.74 -1.93
N ASP A 25 14.93 -14.22 -0.75
CA ASP A 25 13.98 -13.94 0.33
C ASP A 25 13.50 -12.48 0.32
N SER A 26 13.78 -11.74 -0.77
CA SER A 26 13.38 -10.34 -0.88
C SER A 26 11.86 -10.22 -1.02
N ILE A 27 11.26 -9.30 -0.25
CA ILE A 27 9.82 -9.06 -0.22
C ILE A 27 9.52 -7.78 -1.00
N ARG A 28 8.65 -7.86 -2.01
CA ARG A 28 8.15 -6.67 -2.70
C ARG A 28 7.26 -5.86 -1.79
N ALA A 29 7.26 -4.54 -1.92
CA ALA A 29 6.35 -3.68 -1.17
C ALA A 29 6.04 -2.40 -1.93
N PHE A 30 4.87 -1.80 -1.66
CA PHE A 30 4.60 -0.41 -1.99
C PHE A 30 4.87 0.48 -0.79
N LEU A 31 5.56 1.59 -1.02
CA LEU A 31 5.72 2.66 -0.07
C LEU A 31 4.99 3.90 -0.60
N PHE A 32 3.99 4.35 0.16
CA PHE A 32 3.35 5.63 -0.02
C PHE A 32 3.92 6.62 0.99
N THR A 33 4.43 7.75 0.50
CA THR A 33 5.00 8.81 1.33
C THR A 33 4.19 10.06 1.14
N ALA A 34 3.66 10.61 2.23
CA ALA A 34 3.06 11.93 2.22
C ALA A 34 4.17 12.97 1.96
N GLU A 35 3.97 13.93 1.06
CA GLU A 35 4.99 14.93 0.75
C GLU A 35 4.76 16.21 1.56
N LYS A 36 3.62 16.88 1.33
CA LYS A 36 3.36 18.21 1.92
C LYS A 36 2.93 18.16 3.38
N ASN A 37 2.07 17.22 3.74
CA ASN A 37 1.48 17.08 5.07
C ASN A 37 2.09 15.93 5.87
N ASN A 38 3.32 15.52 5.53
CA ASN A 38 3.99 14.40 6.20
C ASN A 38 4.11 14.65 7.71
N ASN A 39 3.50 13.78 8.51
CA ASN A 39 3.52 13.86 9.96
C ASN A 39 4.64 13.01 10.59
N GLY A 40 5.48 12.36 9.78
CA GLY A 40 6.59 11.51 10.21
C GLY A 40 6.20 10.12 10.73
N THR A 41 4.90 9.80 10.81
CA THR A 41 4.41 8.52 11.32
C THR A 41 4.41 7.48 10.21
N GLY A 42 5.04 6.32 10.48
CA GLY A 42 5.01 5.15 9.62
C GLY A 42 3.88 4.19 9.98
N ILE A 43 3.15 3.71 8.99
CA ILE A 43 2.10 2.69 9.11
C ILE A 43 2.51 1.48 8.28
N LEU A 44 2.46 0.30 8.89
CA LEU A 44 2.55 -0.98 8.19
C LEU A 44 1.14 -1.50 7.93
N LEU A 45 0.72 -1.52 6.68
CA LEU A 45 -0.59 -2.03 6.29
C LEU A 45 -0.51 -3.52 5.95
N LEU A 46 -1.06 -4.35 6.83
CA LEU A 46 -1.25 -5.78 6.58
C LEU A 46 -2.67 -6.03 6.08
N TYR A 47 -2.81 -6.94 5.14
CA TYR A 47 -4.05 -7.23 4.44
C TYR A 47 -4.32 -8.74 4.41
N ASP A 48 -5.56 -9.12 4.11
CA ASP A 48 -6.01 -10.52 4.06
C ASP A 48 -5.71 -11.16 2.68
N ILE A 49 -6.27 -12.33 2.41
CA ILE A 49 -5.98 -13.20 1.25
C ILE A 49 -5.86 -12.53 -0.13
N PHE A 50 -6.47 -11.36 -0.40
CA PHE A 50 -6.49 -10.72 -1.73
C PHE A 50 -5.15 -10.15 -2.22
N GLY A 51 -4.15 -9.96 -1.34
CA GLY A 51 -2.82 -9.54 -1.78
C GLY A 51 -2.60 -8.03 -1.90
N PHE A 52 -1.31 -7.67 -2.04
CA PHE A 52 -0.89 -6.29 -2.33
C PHE A 52 -1.09 -5.89 -3.81
N GLU A 53 -1.31 -6.87 -4.70
CA GLU A 53 -1.63 -6.65 -6.12
C GLU A 53 -3.07 -6.17 -6.32
N ASP A 54 -3.95 -6.35 -5.32
CA ASP A 54 -5.33 -5.84 -5.38
C ASP A 54 -5.34 -4.31 -5.34
N SER A 55 -6.07 -3.70 -6.27
CA SER A 55 -6.14 -2.24 -6.39
C SER A 55 -6.76 -1.59 -5.16
N SER A 56 -7.74 -2.25 -4.51
CA SER A 56 -8.42 -1.72 -3.32
C SER A 56 -7.47 -1.60 -2.14
N THR A 57 -6.54 -2.56 -1.98
CA THR A 57 -5.48 -2.51 -0.96
C THR A 57 -4.60 -1.28 -1.16
N ARG A 58 -4.22 -0.99 -2.41
CA ARG A 58 -3.37 0.16 -2.77
C ARG A 58 -4.10 1.49 -2.64
N ASP A 59 -5.35 1.55 -3.08
CA ASP A 59 -6.20 2.74 -2.96
C ASP A 59 -6.44 3.10 -1.49
N PHE A 60 -6.64 2.11 -0.62
CA PHE A 60 -6.74 2.33 0.82
C PHE A 60 -5.44 2.91 1.39
N ALA A 61 -4.29 2.33 1.05
CA ALA A 61 -2.99 2.84 1.49
C ALA A 61 -2.73 4.27 1.02
N TYR A 62 -3.11 4.59 -0.23
CA TYR A 62 -3.02 5.93 -0.78
C TYR A 62 -3.89 6.92 0.01
N CYS A 63 -5.14 6.58 0.32
CA CYS A 63 -6.02 7.40 1.13
C CYS A 63 -5.47 7.67 2.54
N VAL A 64 -4.83 6.67 3.16
CA VAL A 64 -4.15 6.87 4.44
C VAL A 64 -2.97 7.82 4.28
N ALA A 65 -2.17 7.68 3.22
CA ALA A 65 -1.07 8.60 2.94
C ALA A 65 -1.53 10.04 2.65
N CYS A 66 -2.69 10.23 2.00
CA CYS A 66 -3.29 11.56 1.81
C CYS A 66 -3.49 12.31 3.13
N ASN A 67 -3.62 11.61 4.27
CA ASN A 67 -3.80 12.18 5.60
C ASN A 67 -2.46 12.44 6.33
N GLY A 68 -1.33 12.40 5.63
CA GLY A 68 -0.02 12.76 6.15
C GLY A 68 0.83 11.60 6.66
N TYR A 69 0.37 10.36 6.51
CA TYR A 69 1.09 9.17 6.98
C TYR A 69 2.00 8.59 5.90
N ASN A 70 3.08 7.93 6.31
CA ASN A 70 3.91 7.12 5.41
C ASN A 70 3.45 5.65 5.53
N VAL A 71 2.99 5.03 4.45
CA VAL A 71 2.34 3.72 4.48
C VAL A 71 3.17 2.71 3.70
N LEU A 72 3.56 1.62 4.35
CA LEU A 72 4.23 0.48 3.74
C LEU A 72 3.25 -0.69 3.58
N VAL A 73 3.17 -1.24 2.37
CA VAL A 73 2.30 -2.36 2.00
C VAL A 73 3.18 -3.50 1.46
N PRO A 74 3.60 -4.46 2.30
CA PRO A 74 4.46 -5.57 1.88
C PRO A 74 3.67 -6.70 1.21
N ASP A 75 4.27 -7.38 0.22
CA ASP A 75 3.76 -8.58 -0.43
C ASP A 75 3.87 -9.79 0.51
N LEU A 76 2.90 -9.96 1.42
CA LEU A 76 2.86 -11.06 2.39
C LEU A 76 2.71 -12.45 1.76
N PHE A 77 2.30 -12.52 0.50
CA PHE A 77 2.05 -13.79 -0.21
C PHE A 77 3.10 -14.08 -1.28
N CYS A 78 4.17 -13.28 -1.37
CA CYS A 78 5.27 -13.44 -2.32
C CYS A 78 4.80 -13.67 -3.76
N GLY A 79 3.84 -12.86 -4.22
CA GLY A 79 3.28 -12.92 -5.57
C GLY A 79 2.22 -14.00 -5.77
N ASN A 80 1.80 -14.69 -4.70
CA ASN A 80 0.78 -15.73 -4.74
C ASN A 80 -0.43 -15.43 -3.83
N PRO A 81 -1.11 -14.28 -3.98
CA PRO A 81 -2.33 -14.01 -3.23
C PRO A 81 -3.48 -14.90 -3.71
N TRP A 82 -4.54 -14.98 -2.91
CA TRP A 82 -5.77 -15.65 -3.29
C TRP A 82 -6.49 -14.89 -4.39
N SER A 83 -7.02 -15.63 -5.36
CA SER A 83 -7.87 -15.11 -6.43
C SER A 83 -9.18 -15.90 -6.48
N LYS A 84 -10.24 -15.29 -7.01
CA LYS A 84 -11.55 -15.95 -7.15
C LYS A 84 -11.53 -17.13 -8.13
N ASP A 85 -10.65 -17.06 -9.13
CA ASP A 85 -10.50 -18.06 -10.18
C ASP A 85 -9.06 -18.61 -10.21
N PRO A 86 -8.63 -19.37 -9.18
CA PRO A 86 -7.32 -19.97 -9.19
C PRO A 86 -7.22 -20.98 -10.34
N PRO A 87 -6.05 -21.14 -10.97
CA PRO A 87 -5.86 -22.11 -12.04
C PRO A 87 -6.27 -23.50 -11.58
N LYS A 88 -7.10 -24.20 -12.37
CA LYS A 88 -7.58 -25.55 -12.02
C LYS A 88 -6.44 -26.56 -11.75
N THR A 89 -5.27 -26.29 -12.31
CA THR A 89 -4.02 -27.04 -12.11
C THR A 89 -3.48 -27.00 -10.68
N MET A 90 -4.00 -26.13 -9.81
CA MET A 90 -3.64 -26.11 -8.37
C MET A 90 -4.45 -27.11 -7.52
N PHE A 91 -5.45 -27.79 -8.09
CA PHE A 91 -6.32 -28.74 -7.38
C PHE A 91 -6.07 -30.22 -7.69
N GLU A 92 -5.07 -30.53 -8.53
CA GLU A 92 -4.67 -31.90 -8.91
C GLU A 92 -3.50 -32.43 -8.08
#